data_AF-A0A7V9K8Q9-F1
#
_entry.id   AF-A0A7V9K8Q9-F1
#
_cell.length_a   1.000
_cell.length_b   1.000
_cell.length_c   1.000
_cell.angle_alpha   90.00
_cell.angle_beta   90.00
_cell.angle_gamma   90.00
#
_symmetry.space_group_name_H-M   'P 1'
#
loop_
_entity.id
_entity.type
_entity.pdbx_description
1 polymer ?
#
loop_
_entity_poly.entity_id
_entity_poly.type
_entity_poly.pdbx_seq_one_letter_code
_entity_poly.pdbx_strand_id
1 'polypeptide(L)'
;MPASLDRDLVERARAMAAANRGSERKHLARKWELRGLVRCSCGLKMATQTTSAKASRPYYYYRCNRSKDYGTDACSRKAVPAQKVERLVWGFVFDLLKDPERVRAGMEALIDRERETGIRRPAEEAAGWAEKLDECDRLRGAYQDQQAAGLMTLGELGSKLESLEETRRLARAELAALQARVARTEELERDRDALLESWANALPEALDGLTGQERNKVYKMLRLEVTPTAEGFGVTGALAGFLCYRTDATVSGPV
;
A
#
# COMPACT_ATOMS: atom_id res chain seq x y z
N MET A 1 -18.19 23.91 3.48
CA MET A 1 -16.81 24.24 3.05
C MET A 1 -15.84 23.39 3.87
N PRO A 2 -15.32 22.25 3.37
CA PRO A 2 -14.29 21.54 4.11
C PRO A 2 -12.92 22.19 3.84
N ALA A 3 -12.10 22.25 4.89
CA ALA A 3 -10.78 22.85 4.91
C ALA A 3 -9.90 22.29 3.79
N SER A 4 -9.47 23.14 2.86
CA SER A 4 -8.42 22.80 1.91
C SER A 4 -7.12 22.58 2.70
N LEU A 5 -6.65 21.33 2.72
CA LEU A 5 -5.34 21.01 3.29
C LEU A 5 -4.25 21.83 2.57
N ASP A 6 -3.28 22.31 3.33
CA ASP A 6 -2.11 23.05 2.83
C ASP A 6 -1.40 22.26 1.72
N ARG A 7 -1.21 22.89 0.56
CA ARG A 7 -0.67 22.24 -0.65
C ARG A 7 0.73 21.67 -0.42
N ASP A 8 1.52 22.36 0.40
CA ASP A 8 2.86 21.99 0.80
C ASP A 8 2.88 20.72 1.65
N LEU A 9 1.92 20.59 2.59
CA LEU A 9 1.71 19.38 3.37
C LEU A 9 1.31 18.19 2.47
N VAL A 10 0.44 18.42 1.49
CA VAL A 10 0.00 17.39 0.52
C VAL A 10 1.15 16.96 -0.37
N GLU A 11 1.99 17.88 -0.85
CA GLU A 11 3.16 17.59 -1.66
C GLU A 11 4.24 16.83 -0.86
N ARG A 12 4.47 17.20 0.41
CA ARG A 12 5.34 16.41 1.31
C ARG A 12 4.81 15.00 1.54
N ALA A 13 3.50 14.84 1.76
CA ALA A 13 2.87 13.53 1.90
C ALA A 13 3.01 12.68 0.63
N ARG A 14 2.82 13.28 -0.55
CA ARG A 14 3.02 12.62 -1.86
C ARG A 14 4.49 12.24 -2.09
N ALA A 15 5.44 13.11 -1.74
CA ALA A 15 6.87 12.84 -1.85
C ALA A 15 7.30 11.69 -0.92
N MET A 16 6.78 11.64 0.32
CA MET A 16 7.00 10.51 1.22
C MET A 16 6.38 9.21 0.68
N ALA A 17 5.18 9.27 0.10
CA ALA A 17 4.53 8.11 -0.53
C ALA A 17 5.30 7.62 -1.76
N ALA A 18 5.86 8.53 -2.56
CA ALA A 18 6.70 8.22 -3.72
C ALA A 18 8.06 7.62 -3.30
N ALA A 19 8.74 8.19 -2.30
CA ALA A 19 9.96 7.63 -1.73
C ALA A 19 9.76 6.23 -1.12
N ASN A 20 8.52 5.92 -0.68
CA ASN A 20 8.12 4.60 -0.21
C ASN A 20 7.86 3.57 -1.33
N ARG A 21 7.86 3.95 -2.62
CA ARG A 21 7.85 3.02 -3.76
C ARG A 21 9.30 2.68 -4.13
N GLY A 22 9.94 1.83 -3.34
CA GLY A 22 11.30 1.37 -3.63
C GLY A 22 11.38 0.55 -4.93
N SER A 23 12.52 0.61 -5.62
CA SER A 23 12.80 -0.20 -6.81
C SER A 23 12.96 -1.69 -6.48
N GLU A 24 12.58 -2.55 -7.43
CA GLU A 24 12.80 -3.99 -7.30
C GLU A 24 14.27 -4.35 -7.53
N ARG A 25 14.96 -4.77 -6.45
CA ARG A 25 16.29 -5.37 -6.54
C ARG A 25 16.19 -6.76 -7.18
N LYS A 26 16.88 -6.95 -8.31
CA LYS A 26 16.96 -8.21 -9.09
C LYS A 26 17.71 -9.34 -8.37
N HIS A 27 18.63 -9.00 -7.46
CA HIS A 27 19.37 -9.98 -6.65
C HIS A 27 19.18 -9.69 -5.16
N LEU A 28 18.65 -10.67 -4.42
CA LEU A 28 18.44 -10.61 -2.99
C LEU A 28 19.37 -11.59 -2.28
N ALA A 29 19.91 -11.15 -1.14
CA ALA A 29 20.77 -12.01 -0.30
C ALA A 29 20.04 -13.24 0.27
N ARG A 30 18.70 -13.20 0.34
CA ARG A 30 17.82 -14.30 0.73
C ARG A 30 16.38 -14.04 0.25
N LYS A 31 15.52 -15.04 0.38
CA LYS A 31 14.06 -14.89 0.24
C LYS A 31 13.52 -14.16 1.47
N TRP A 32 13.25 -12.86 1.34
CA TRP A 32 12.79 -11.97 2.42
C TRP A 32 11.26 -11.97 2.50
N GLU A 33 10.70 -12.56 3.55
CA GLU A 33 9.25 -12.82 3.61
C GLU A 33 8.43 -11.54 3.81
N LEU A 34 8.96 -10.55 4.53
CA LEU A 34 8.28 -9.30 4.84
C LEU A 34 8.81 -8.10 4.03
N ARG A 35 9.58 -8.37 2.96
CA ARG A 35 10.07 -7.29 2.09
C ARG A 35 8.88 -6.52 1.51
N GLY A 36 8.89 -5.20 1.75
CA GLY A 36 7.84 -4.29 1.28
C GLY A 36 6.59 -4.22 2.16
N LEU A 37 6.53 -5.03 3.22
CA LEU A 37 5.37 -5.16 4.12
C LEU A 37 5.62 -4.56 5.52
N VAL A 38 6.89 -4.36 5.91
CA VAL A 38 7.21 -3.77 7.20
C VAL A 38 7.25 -2.24 7.11
N ARG A 39 6.43 -1.58 7.93
CA ARG A 39 6.43 -0.12 8.10
C ARG A 39 6.94 0.23 9.49
N CYS A 40 7.90 1.14 9.57
CA CYS A 40 8.36 1.66 10.84
C CYS A 40 7.25 2.48 11.52
N SER A 41 7.28 2.58 12.84
CA SER A 41 6.40 3.48 13.60
C SER A 41 6.52 4.96 13.16
N CYS A 42 7.60 5.35 12.49
CA CYS A 42 7.74 6.67 11.88
C CYS A 42 7.01 6.83 10.52
N GLY A 43 6.26 5.82 10.07
CA GLY A 43 5.47 5.82 8.84
C GLY A 43 6.21 5.40 7.57
N LEU A 44 7.54 5.31 7.58
CA LEU A 44 8.32 4.89 6.40
C LEU A 44 8.48 3.37 6.31
N LYS A 45 8.55 2.85 5.08
CA LYS A 45 8.87 1.43 4.87
C LYS A 45 10.27 1.09 5.37
N MET A 46 10.45 -0.15 5.81
CA MET A 46 11.76 -0.67 6.22
C MET A 46 12.42 -1.42 5.06
N ALA A 47 13.69 -1.12 4.80
CA ALA A 47 14.53 -1.82 3.84
C ALA A 47 15.14 -3.09 4.43
N THR A 48 15.41 -4.07 3.58
CA THR A 48 16.15 -5.28 3.95
C THR A 48 17.64 -4.96 4.09
N GLN A 49 18.25 -5.36 5.20
CA GLN A 49 19.67 -5.18 5.49
C GLN A 49 20.32 -6.52 5.89
N THR A 50 21.43 -6.85 5.25
CA THR A 50 22.31 -7.95 5.65
C THR A 50 23.57 -7.36 6.27
N THR A 51 23.96 -7.87 7.44
CA THR A 51 25.21 -7.50 8.12
C THR A 51 26.01 -8.76 8.42
N SER A 52 27.29 -8.78 8.03
CA SER A 52 28.22 -9.87 8.31
C SER A 52 29.42 -9.34 9.09
N ALA A 53 29.71 -9.89 10.27
CA ALA A 53 31.02 -9.72 10.90
C ALA A 53 32.00 -10.77 10.35
N LYS A 54 33.30 -10.44 10.30
CA LYS A 54 34.36 -11.36 9.80
C LYS A 54 34.22 -12.73 10.47
N ALA A 55 34.18 -13.79 9.65
CA ALA A 55 34.03 -15.21 10.04
C ALA A 55 32.70 -15.62 10.72
N SER A 56 31.68 -14.75 10.77
CA SER A 56 30.37 -15.08 11.35
C SER A 56 29.27 -15.28 10.30
N ARG A 57 28.23 -16.05 10.66
CA ARG A 57 27.02 -16.15 9.84
C ARG A 57 26.37 -14.77 9.69
N PRO A 58 25.86 -14.42 8.48
CA PRO A 58 25.21 -13.14 8.26
C PRO A 58 23.95 -13.00 9.13
N TYR A 59 23.76 -11.81 9.68
CA TYR A 59 22.56 -11.37 10.37
C TYR A 59 21.66 -10.57 9.41
N TYR A 60 20.35 -10.71 9.58
CA TYR A 60 19.35 -10.14 8.69
C TYR A 60 18.38 -9.26 9.47
N TYR A 61 18.17 -8.04 8.98
CA TYR A 61 17.32 -7.04 9.62
C TYR A 61 16.42 -6.34 8.60
N TYR A 62 15.26 -5.90 9.09
CA TYR A 62 14.49 -4.83 8.45
C TYR A 62 14.94 -3.50 9.10
N ARG A 63 15.45 -2.55 8.32
CA ARG A 63 15.98 -1.26 8.78
C ARG A 63 15.13 -0.10 8.28
N CYS A 64 14.78 0.83 9.15
CA CYS A 64 13.98 2.00 8.78
C CYS A 64 14.71 2.85 7.72
N ASN A 65 14.02 3.22 6.64
CA ASN A 65 14.61 4.08 5.60
C ASN A 65 15.05 5.44 6.15
N ARG A 66 14.28 6.03 7.09
CA ARG A 66 14.67 7.29 7.74
C ARG A 66 16.02 7.17 8.43
N SER A 67 16.21 6.08 9.19
CA SER A 67 17.47 5.84 9.89
C SER A 67 18.62 5.43 8.97
N LYS A 68 18.31 4.86 7.81
CA LYS A 68 19.29 4.52 6.78
C LYS A 68 19.81 5.77 6.06
N ASP A 69 18.92 6.70 5.73
CA ASP A 69 19.25 7.85 4.89
C ASP A 69 19.73 9.06 5.71
N TYR A 70 19.23 9.23 6.95
CA TYR A 70 19.54 10.38 7.82
C TYR A 70 20.29 10.01 9.11
N GLY A 71 20.81 8.78 9.21
CA GLY A 71 21.58 8.32 10.36
C GLY A 71 20.73 7.75 11.50
N THR A 72 21.40 7.18 12.50
CA THR A 72 20.75 6.36 13.53
C THR A 72 19.77 7.13 14.41
N ASP A 73 19.97 8.42 14.61
CA ASP A 73 19.18 9.19 15.59
C ASP A 73 17.94 9.84 14.98
N ALA A 74 17.80 9.75 13.65
CA ALA A 74 16.62 10.21 12.93
C ALA A 74 15.36 9.36 13.17
N CYS A 75 15.47 8.19 13.82
CA CYS A 75 14.34 7.34 14.14
C CYS A 75 14.58 6.53 15.42
N SER A 76 13.59 6.47 16.31
CA SER A 76 13.65 5.68 17.55
C SER A 76 13.71 4.17 17.29
N ARG A 77 13.04 3.68 16.23
CA ARG A 77 13.02 2.26 15.85
C ARG A 77 13.87 2.00 14.60
N LYS A 78 15.16 1.78 14.81
CA LYS A 78 16.18 1.76 13.74
C LYS A 78 16.16 0.46 12.92
N ALA A 79 16.04 -0.69 13.59
CA ALA A 79 16.07 -2.01 12.95
C ALA A 79 15.27 -3.06 13.72
N VAL A 80 14.82 -4.11 13.00
CA VAL A 80 14.10 -5.28 13.53
C VAL A 80 14.80 -6.55 13.03
N PRO A 81 15.13 -7.51 13.91
CA PRO A 81 15.69 -8.80 13.49
C PRO A 81 14.71 -9.59 12.61
N ALA A 82 15.12 -9.92 11.39
CA ALA A 82 14.24 -10.50 10.37
C ALA A 82 13.70 -11.87 10.79
N GLN A 83 14.57 -12.77 11.27
CA GLN A 83 14.18 -14.13 11.67
C GLN A 83 13.09 -14.13 12.76
N LYS A 84 13.17 -13.19 13.72
CA LYS A 84 12.20 -13.11 14.81
C LYS A 84 10.83 -12.65 14.30
N VAL A 85 10.78 -11.55 13.54
CA VAL A 85 9.51 -11.02 13.05
C VAL A 85 8.89 -11.94 11.99
N GLU A 86 9.69 -12.53 11.11
CA GLU A 86 9.22 -13.48 10.09
C GLU A 86 8.58 -14.71 10.72
N ARG A 87 9.19 -15.28 11.77
CA ARG A 87 8.61 -16.42 12.49
C ARG A 87 7.26 -16.09 13.13
N LEU A 88 7.17 -14.96 13.82
CA LEU A 88 5.93 -14.54 14.50
C LEU A 88 4.80 -14.27 13.49
N VAL A 89 5.12 -13.57 12.40
CA VAL A 89 4.15 -13.28 11.34
C VAL A 89 3.70 -14.56 10.64
N TRP A 90 4.63 -15.47 10.33
CA TRP A 90 4.25 -16.75 9.73
C TRP A 90 3.35 -17.57 10.63
N GLY A 91 3.68 -17.70 11.93
CA GLY A 91 2.82 -18.44 12.87
C GLY A 91 1.39 -17.88 12.91
N PHE A 92 1.26 -16.55 13.00
CA PHE A 92 -0.04 -15.89 12.95
C PHE A 92 -0.80 -16.16 11.65
N VAL A 93 -0.16 -15.97 10.49
CA VAL A 93 -0.80 -16.19 9.20
C VAL A 93 -1.12 -17.66 8.98
N PHE A 94 -0.24 -18.58 9.35
CA PHE A 94 -0.44 -20.01 9.22
C PHE A 94 -1.66 -20.49 10.01
N ASP A 95 -1.81 -20.06 11.26
CA ASP A 95 -2.99 -20.40 12.07
C ASP A 95 -4.29 -19.81 11.50
N LEU A 96 -4.19 -18.69 10.79
CA LEU A 96 -5.33 -18.10 10.07
C LEU A 96 -5.68 -18.85 8.79
N LEU A 97 -4.69 -19.29 8.02
CA LEU A 97 -4.90 -20.02 6.77
C LEU A 97 -5.56 -21.39 6.98
N LYS A 98 -5.50 -21.94 8.21
CA LYS A 98 -6.25 -23.16 8.59
C LYS A 98 -7.76 -22.96 8.61
N ASP A 99 -8.25 -21.72 8.59
CA ASP A 99 -9.66 -21.39 8.60
C ASP A 99 -10.02 -20.53 7.37
N PRO A 100 -10.45 -21.15 6.26
CA PRO A 100 -10.79 -20.45 5.03
C PRO A 100 -11.89 -19.41 5.22
N GLU A 101 -12.84 -19.63 6.13
CA GLU A 101 -13.93 -18.69 6.37
C GLU A 101 -13.46 -17.44 7.12
N ARG A 102 -12.47 -17.57 8.02
CA ARG A 102 -11.81 -16.38 8.60
C ARG A 102 -11.06 -15.57 7.54
N VAL A 103 -10.41 -16.22 6.59
CA VAL A 103 -9.74 -15.54 5.48
C VAL A 103 -10.76 -14.82 4.59
N ARG A 104 -11.85 -15.50 4.23
CA ARG A 104 -12.97 -14.92 3.46
C ARG A 104 -13.51 -13.67 4.14
N ALA A 105 -13.94 -13.79 5.39
CA ALA A 105 -14.54 -12.69 6.14
C ALA A 105 -13.58 -11.49 6.28
N GLY A 106 -12.29 -11.76 6.53
CA GLY A 106 -11.28 -10.72 6.60
C GLY A 106 -11.06 -9.97 5.28
N MET A 107 -11.02 -10.69 4.17
CA MET A 107 -10.89 -10.11 2.83
C MET A 107 -12.16 -9.35 2.42
N GLU A 108 -13.35 -9.87 2.71
CA GLU A 108 -14.62 -9.18 2.47
C GLU A 108 -14.69 -7.87 3.27
N ALA A 109 -14.29 -7.89 4.55
CA ALA A 109 -14.23 -6.66 5.35
C ALA A 109 -13.21 -5.64 4.82
N LEU A 110 -12.18 -6.04 4.08
CA LEU A 110 -11.30 -5.11 3.37
C LEU A 110 -11.94 -4.55 2.11
N ILE A 111 -12.57 -5.42 1.32
CA ILE A 111 -13.27 -5.05 0.08
C ILE A 111 -14.36 -4.05 0.43
N ASP A 112 -15.15 -4.30 1.47
CA ASP A 112 -16.21 -3.41 1.92
C ASP A 112 -15.65 -2.09 2.42
N ARG A 113 -14.54 -2.08 3.17
CA ARG A 113 -13.86 -0.82 3.55
C ARG A 113 -13.35 -0.04 2.34
N GLU A 114 -12.81 -0.70 1.32
CA GLU A 114 -12.38 -0.06 0.07
C GLU A 114 -13.58 0.43 -0.76
N ARG A 115 -14.78 -0.14 -0.59
CA ARG A 115 -16.03 0.37 -1.19
C ARG A 115 -16.61 1.54 -0.38
N GLU A 116 -16.63 1.44 0.93
CA GLU A 116 -17.23 2.40 1.88
C GLU A 116 -16.44 3.70 2.05
N THR A 117 -15.12 3.67 1.92
CA THR A 117 -14.28 4.87 2.01
C THR A 117 -14.50 5.86 0.84
N GLY A 118 -15.61 5.74 0.10
CA GLY A 118 -15.83 6.27 -1.24
C GLY A 118 -17.23 6.83 -1.48
N ILE A 119 -17.40 7.37 -2.68
CA ILE A 119 -18.64 7.99 -3.14
C ILE A 119 -19.61 6.88 -3.51
N ARG A 120 -20.86 6.98 -3.03
CA ARG A 120 -21.91 5.94 -3.15
C ARG A 120 -22.16 5.45 -4.59
N ARG A 121 -21.71 6.18 -5.62
CA ARG A 121 -22.03 5.94 -7.05
C ARG A 121 -20.84 6.30 -7.97
N PRO A 122 -19.75 5.51 -7.96
CA PRO A 122 -18.51 5.83 -8.71
C PRO A 122 -18.73 5.91 -10.23
N ALA A 123 -19.66 5.11 -10.77
CA ALA A 123 -19.98 5.14 -12.20
C ALA A 123 -20.64 6.47 -12.64
N GLU A 124 -21.52 7.03 -11.81
CA GLU A 124 -22.18 8.31 -12.11
C GLU A 124 -21.23 9.49 -11.99
N GLU A 125 -20.36 9.46 -11.00
CA GLU A 125 -19.33 10.49 -10.87
C GLU A 125 -18.34 10.44 -12.03
N ALA A 126 -17.92 9.24 -12.44
CA ALA A 126 -17.10 9.07 -13.64
C ALA A 126 -17.82 9.60 -14.90
N ALA A 127 -19.12 9.33 -15.05
CA ALA A 127 -19.92 9.88 -16.14
C ALA A 127 -19.95 11.43 -16.11
N GLY A 128 -20.14 12.03 -14.94
CA GLY A 128 -20.12 13.49 -14.78
C GLY A 128 -18.76 14.11 -15.12
N TRP A 129 -17.65 13.48 -14.75
CA TRP A 129 -16.32 13.94 -15.14
C TRP A 129 -16.03 13.76 -16.63
N ALA A 130 -16.53 12.68 -17.25
CA ALA A 130 -16.44 12.46 -18.69
C ALA A 130 -17.24 13.53 -19.46
N GLU A 131 -18.47 13.81 -19.04
CA GLU A 131 -19.29 14.88 -19.61
C GLU A 131 -18.59 16.25 -19.48
N LYS A 132 -17.91 16.50 -18.36
CA LYS A 132 -17.13 17.73 -18.18
C LYS A 132 -15.98 17.85 -19.17
N LEU A 133 -15.31 16.74 -19.49
CA LEU A 133 -14.25 16.73 -20.50
C LEU A 133 -14.80 17.02 -21.90
N ASP A 134 -15.92 16.42 -22.25
CA ASP A 134 -16.62 16.66 -23.53
C ASP A 134 -17.08 18.12 -23.64
N GLU A 135 -17.60 18.69 -22.55
CA GLU A 135 -17.93 20.11 -22.48
C GLU A 135 -16.70 20.99 -22.72
N CYS A 136 -15.57 20.68 -22.08
CA CYS A 136 -14.33 21.42 -22.31
C CYS A 136 -13.84 21.33 -23.77
N ASP A 137 -13.99 20.16 -24.41
CA ASP A 137 -13.63 19.97 -25.81
C ASP A 137 -14.53 20.78 -26.74
N ARG A 138 -15.85 20.77 -26.51
CA ARG A 138 -16.83 21.60 -27.23
C ARG A 138 -16.56 23.09 -27.05
N LEU A 139 -16.32 23.55 -25.82
CA LEU A 139 -16.04 24.96 -25.53
C LEU A 139 -14.73 25.44 -26.15
N ARG A 140 -13.71 24.57 -26.22
CA ARG A 140 -12.45 24.90 -26.91
C ARG A 140 -12.71 25.25 -28.37
N GLY A 141 -13.44 24.40 -29.10
CA GLY A 141 -13.81 24.66 -30.49
C GLY A 141 -14.61 25.95 -30.63
N ALA A 142 -15.63 26.13 -29.80
CA ALA A 142 -16.46 27.34 -29.83
C ALA A 142 -15.67 28.64 -29.59
N TYR A 143 -14.70 28.64 -28.67
CA TYR A 143 -13.83 29.80 -28.44
C TYR A 143 -12.89 30.06 -29.61
N GLN A 144 -12.35 29.01 -30.24
CA GLN A 144 -11.52 29.14 -31.43
C GLN A 144 -12.32 29.71 -32.62
N ASP A 145 -13.55 29.24 -32.83
CA ASP A 145 -14.43 29.74 -33.89
C ASP A 145 -14.79 31.22 -33.67
N GLN A 146 -15.10 31.62 -32.43
CA GLN A 146 -15.35 33.02 -32.09
C GLN A 146 -14.11 33.90 -32.33
N GLN A 147 -12.91 33.40 -32.05
CA GLN A 147 -11.68 34.13 -32.35
C GLN A 147 -11.46 34.26 -33.86
N ALA A 148 -11.68 33.20 -34.63
CA ALA A 148 -11.57 33.22 -36.10
C ALA A 148 -12.57 34.20 -36.74
N ALA A 149 -13.77 34.34 -36.14
CA ALA A 149 -14.78 35.32 -36.54
C ALA A 149 -14.46 36.77 -36.09
N GLY A 150 -13.36 37.00 -35.38
CA GLY A 150 -12.97 38.32 -34.88
C GLY A 150 -13.79 38.82 -33.68
N LEU A 151 -14.51 37.92 -33.00
CA LEU A 151 -15.39 38.26 -31.86
C LEU A 151 -14.65 38.28 -30.52
N MET A 152 -13.39 37.83 -30.48
CA MET A 152 -12.53 37.90 -29.31
C MET A 152 -11.06 38.12 -29.68
N THR A 153 -10.33 38.71 -28.76
CA THR A 153 -8.87 38.88 -28.85
C THR A 153 -8.13 37.58 -28.57
N LEU A 154 -6.87 37.50 -29.02
CA LEU A 154 -5.99 36.38 -28.68
C LEU A 154 -5.73 36.26 -27.17
N GLY A 155 -5.71 37.38 -26.44
CA GLY A 155 -5.54 37.37 -24.98
C GLY A 155 -6.74 36.76 -24.26
N GLU A 156 -7.96 37.11 -24.67
CA GLU A 156 -9.20 36.51 -24.15
C GLU A 156 -9.28 35.02 -24.47
N LEU A 157 -8.93 34.63 -25.71
CA LEU A 157 -8.84 33.22 -26.08
C LEU A 157 -7.85 32.48 -25.19
N GLY A 158 -6.63 33.01 -25.01
CA GLY A 158 -5.60 32.42 -24.17
C GLY A 158 -6.08 32.17 -22.74
N SER A 159 -6.68 33.17 -22.10
CA SER A 159 -7.22 33.05 -20.74
C SER A 159 -8.34 32.00 -20.64
N LYS A 160 -9.25 31.96 -21.62
CA LYS A 160 -10.32 30.95 -21.67
C LYS A 160 -9.77 29.53 -21.85
N LEU A 161 -8.79 29.36 -22.72
CA LEU A 161 -8.16 28.05 -22.98
C LEU A 161 -7.39 27.55 -21.75
N GLU A 162 -6.71 28.43 -21.02
CA GLU A 162 -6.02 28.08 -19.78
C GLU A 162 -7.00 27.59 -18.70
N SER A 163 -8.13 28.28 -18.53
CA SER A 163 -9.19 27.85 -17.60
C SER A 163 -9.79 26.49 -17.97
N LEU A 164 -9.99 26.24 -19.28
CA LEU A 164 -10.44 24.93 -19.76
C LEU A 164 -9.41 23.84 -19.49
N GLU A 165 -8.12 24.12 -19.65
CA GLU A 165 -7.07 23.12 -19.42
C GLU A 165 -6.93 22.77 -17.93
N GLU A 166 -7.05 23.74 -17.02
CA GLU A 166 -7.07 23.45 -15.58
C GLU A 166 -8.27 22.55 -15.22
N THR A 167 -9.45 22.86 -15.77
CA THR A 167 -10.66 22.04 -15.58
C THR A 167 -10.45 20.62 -16.10
N ARG A 168 -9.84 20.46 -17.29
CA ARG A 168 -9.52 19.14 -17.86
C ARG A 168 -8.52 18.38 -17.02
N ARG A 169 -7.48 19.05 -16.50
CA ARG A 169 -6.50 18.43 -15.62
C ARG A 169 -7.15 17.88 -14.36
N LEU A 170 -8.04 18.66 -13.74
CA LEU A 170 -8.81 18.23 -12.58
C LEU A 170 -9.69 17.01 -12.93
N ALA A 171 -10.54 17.12 -13.96
CA ALA A 171 -11.45 16.05 -14.35
C ALA A 171 -10.71 14.73 -14.69
N ARG A 172 -9.56 14.81 -15.38
CA ARG A 172 -8.71 13.64 -15.66
C ARG A 172 -8.12 13.03 -14.39
N ALA A 173 -7.68 13.86 -13.45
CA ALA A 173 -7.12 13.39 -12.18
C ALA A 173 -8.18 12.64 -11.35
N GLU A 174 -9.40 13.18 -11.30
CA GLU A 174 -10.52 12.54 -10.59
C GLU A 174 -10.94 11.23 -11.27
N LEU A 175 -11.07 11.20 -12.60
CA LEU A 175 -11.32 9.96 -13.34
C LEU A 175 -10.26 8.89 -13.08
N ALA A 176 -8.98 9.28 -13.13
CA ALA A 176 -7.89 8.34 -12.84
C ALA A 176 -7.93 7.83 -11.40
N ALA A 177 -8.31 8.68 -10.43
CA ALA A 177 -8.48 8.27 -9.04
C ALA A 177 -9.64 7.28 -8.86
N LEU A 178 -10.78 7.52 -9.52
CA LEU A 178 -11.92 6.61 -9.53
C LEU A 178 -11.57 5.26 -10.18
N GLN A 179 -10.94 5.28 -11.35
CA GLN A 179 -10.48 4.06 -12.04
C GLN A 179 -9.49 3.26 -11.19
N ALA A 180 -8.51 3.93 -10.58
CA ALA A 180 -7.54 3.28 -9.71
C ALA A 180 -8.22 2.61 -8.50
N ARG A 181 -9.30 3.20 -7.98
CA ARG A 181 -10.06 2.64 -6.85
C ARG A 181 -10.87 1.41 -7.25
N VAL A 182 -11.55 1.46 -8.39
CA VAL A 182 -12.26 0.29 -8.95
C VAL A 182 -11.27 -0.85 -9.15
N ALA A 183 -10.14 -0.58 -9.81
CA ALA A 183 -9.10 -1.58 -10.05
C ALA A 183 -8.52 -2.17 -8.74
N ARG A 184 -8.36 -1.37 -7.68
CA ARG A 184 -7.94 -1.87 -6.36
C ARG A 184 -8.97 -2.83 -5.75
N THR A 185 -10.26 -2.52 -5.88
CA THR A 185 -11.34 -3.38 -5.36
C THR A 185 -11.38 -4.72 -6.11
N GLU A 186 -11.33 -4.68 -7.44
CA GLU A 186 -11.27 -5.87 -8.28
C GLU A 186 -10.01 -6.71 -8.02
N GLU A 187 -8.87 -6.07 -7.70
CA GLU A 187 -7.66 -6.77 -7.31
C GLU A 187 -7.82 -7.51 -5.98
N LEU A 188 -8.47 -6.89 -4.99
CA LEU A 188 -8.78 -7.55 -3.71
C LEU A 188 -9.72 -8.74 -3.88
N GLU A 189 -10.72 -8.63 -4.73
CA GLU A 189 -11.64 -9.72 -5.07
C GLU A 189 -10.89 -10.89 -5.72
N ARG A 190 -10.07 -10.60 -6.74
CA ARG A 190 -9.22 -11.61 -7.38
C ARG A 190 -8.25 -12.27 -6.41
N ASP A 191 -7.63 -11.50 -5.52
CA ASP A 191 -6.71 -12.03 -4.50
C ASP A 191 -7.44 -12.91 -3.49
N ARG A 192 -8.65 -12.54 -3.06
CA ARG A 192 -9.50 -13.36 -2.19
C ARG A 192 -9.81 -14.70 -2.86
N ASP A 193 -10.31 -14.65 -4.09
CA ASP A 193 -10.76 -15.86 -4.80
C ASP A 193 -9.58 -16.79 -5.07
N ALA A 194 -8.43 -16.24 -5.49
CA ALA A 194 -7.20 -17.02 -5.68
C ALA A 194 -6.68 -17.65 -4.37
N LEU A 195 -6.74 -16.91 -3.25
CA LEU A 195 -6.37 -17.47 -1.94
C LEU A 195 -7.33 -18.61 -1.54
N LEU A 196 -8.64 -18.40 -1.64
CA LEU A 196 -9.61 -19.42 -1.24
C LEU A 196 -9.52 -20.67 -2.12
N GLU A 197 -9.34 -20.52 -3.44
CA GLU A 197 -9.20 -21.66 -4.35
C GLU A 197 -7.89 -22.43 -4.14
N SER A 198 -6.78 -21.72 -3.93
CA SER A 198 -5.49 -22.38 -3.65
C SER A 198 -5.44 -23.09 -2.30
N TRP A 199 -6.17 -22.58 -1.29
CA TRP A 199 -6.14 -23.12 0.07
C TRP A 199 -7.26 -24.11 0.40
N ALA A 200 -8.37 -24.12 -0.34
CA ALA A 200 -9.43 -25.13 -0.19
C ALA A 200 -8.93 -26.57 -0.40
N ASN A 201 -7.80 -26.74 -1.10
CA ASN A 201 -7.24 -28.04 -1.47
C ASN A 201 -5.86 -28.33 -0.85
N ALA A 202 -5.33 -27.44 -0.01
CA ALA A 202 -3.99 -27.58 0.53
C ALA A 202 -3.97 -28.30 1.88
N LEU A 203 -3.05 -29.26 2.02
CA LEU A 203 -2.78 -29.91 3.30
C LEU A 203 -1.90 -28.99 4.18
N PRO A 204 -2.07 -28.97 5.52
CA PRO A 204 -1.22 -28.16 6.43
C PRO A 204 0.30 -28.35 6.23
N GLU A 205 0.74 -29.53 5.83
CA GLU A 205 2.14 -29.85 5.56
C GLU A 205 2.67 -29.15 4.30
N ALA A 206 1.81 -28.90 3.30
CA ALA A 206 2.17 -28.13 2.10
C ALA A 206 2.34 -26.64 2.42
N LEU A 207 1.61 -26.14 3.41
CA LEU A 207 1.75 -24.77 3.92
C LEU A 207 3.10 -24.58 4.64
N ASP A 208 3.54 -25.54 5.44
CA ASP A 208 4.82 -25.45 6.17
C ASP A 208 6.04 -25.39 5.24
N GLY A 209 5.95 -26.03 4.06
CA GLY A 209 6.99 -26.06 3.03
C GLY A 209 7.16 -24.77 2.22
N LEU A 210 6.28 -23.76 2.40
CA LEU A 210 6.36 -22.53 1.61
C LEU A 210 7.68 -21.80 1.82
N THR A 211 8.30 -21.43 0.69
CA THR A 211 9.48 -20.60 0.69
C THR A 211 9.13 -19.16 1.07
N GLY A 212 10.11 -18.40 1.57
CA GLY A 212 9.88 -17.01 1.96
C GLY A 212 9.30 -16.10 0.85
N GLN A 213 9.50 -16.45 -0.41
CA GLN A 213 8.91 -15.73 -1.54
C GLN A 213 7.42 -16.05 -1.73
N GLU A 214 7.03 -17.31 -1.54
CA GLU A 214 5.63 -17.73 -1.59
C GLU A 214 4.87 -17.17 -0.40
N ARG A 215 5.46 -17.21 0.80
CA ARG A 215 4.92 -16.53 1.99
C ARG A 215 4.72 -15.03 1.74
N ASN A 216 5.69 -14.34 1.13
CA ASN A 216 5.54 -12.93 0.75
C ASN A 216 4.37 -12.69 -0.20
N LYS A 217 4.14 -13.59 -1.16
CA LYS A 217 3.01 -13.51 -2.10
C LYS A 217 1.67 -13.61 -1.35
N VAL A 218 1.56 -14.60 -0.46
CA VAL A 218 0.37 -14.77 0.41
C VAL A 218 0.13 -13.52 1.26
N TYR A 219 1.16 -13.02 1.93
CA TYR A 219 1.03 -11.81 2.75
C TYR A 219 0.58 -10.59 1.95
N LYS A 220 1.06 -10.44 0.71
CA LYS A 220 0.63 -9.36 -0.19
C LYS A 220 -0.84 -9.48 -0.57
N MET A 221 -1.30 -10.69 -0.92
CA MET A 221 -2.72 -10.95 -1.22
C MET A 221 -3.60 -10.60 -0.02
N LEU A 222 -3.17 -10.94 1.19
CA LEU A 222 -3.83 -10.55 2.45
C LEU A 222 -3.69 -9.06 2.82
N ARG A 223 -3.04 -8.25 1.97
CA ARG A 223 -2.68 -6.83 2.22
C ARG A 223 -2.03 -6.60 3.58
N LEU A 224 -1.17 -7.54 3.98
CA LEU A 224 -0.51 -7.53 5.28
C LEU A 224 0.45 -6.34 5.40
N GLU A 225 0.30 -5.54 6.44
CA GLU A 225 1.29 -4.55 6.86
C GLU A 225 1.72 -4.83 8.30
N VAL A 226 3.04 -4.84 8.54
CA VAL A 226 3.64 -5.15 9.84
C VAL A 226 4.28 -3.89 10.39
N THR A 227 3.81 -3.44 11.56
CA THR A 227 4.33 -2.25 12.24
C THR A 227 4.98 -2.62 13.57
N PRO A 228 6.30 -2.44 13.74
CA PRO A 228 6.96 -2.70 15.02
C PRO A 228 6.48 -1.73 16.11
N THR A 229 6.05 -2.26 17.27
CA THR A 229 5.67 -1.51 18.49
C THR A 229 6.59 -1.84 19.67
N ALA A 230 6.59 -1.04 20.74
CA ALA A 230 7.47 -1.27 21.90
C ALA A 230 7.32 -2.69 22.48
N GLU A 231 6.12 -3.25 22.42
CA GLU A 231 5.76 -4.55 23.00
C GLU A 231 5.79 -5.71 21.98
N GLY A 232 5.94 -5.42 20.69
CA GLY A 232 5.85 -6.44 19.63
C GLY A 232 5.68 -5.87 18.22
N PHE A 233 4.67 -6.37 17.51
CA PHE A 233 4.33 -6.00 16.13
C PHE A 233 2.81 -5.91 15.96
N GLY A 234 2.31 -4.75 15.51
CA GLY A 234 0.95 -4.65 14.98
C GLY A 234 0.91 -5.23 13.57
N VAL A 235 -0.15 -5.97 13.26
CA VAL A 235 -0.41 -6.54 11.93
C VAL A 235 -1.77 -6.04 11.46
N THR A 236 -1.80 -5.44 10.28
CA THR A 236 -3.02 -4.96 9.62
C THR A 236 -3.15 -5.57 8.23
N GLY A 237 -4.33 -5.42 7.61
CA GLY A 237 -4.65 -6.01 6.31
C GLY A 237 -6.04 -6.66 6.36
N ALA A 238 -6.19 -7.79 5.67
CA ALA A 238 -7.40 -8.62 5.70
C ALA A 238 -7.75 -9.02 7.13
N LEU A 239 -6.72 -9.11 7.96
CA LEU A 239 -6.79 -9.59 9.32
C LEU A 239 -6.03 -8.57 10.17
N ALA A 240 -6.70 -8.03 11.18
CA ALA A 240 -6.07 -7.16 12.17
C ALA A 240 -5.67 -8.01 13.38
N GLY A 241 -4.44 -7.85 13.84
CA GLY A 241 -3.92 -8.59 14.99
C GLY A 241 -2.74 -7.89 15.62
N PHE A 242 -2.40 -8.31 16.84
CA PHE A 242 -1.22 -7.84 17.55
C PHE A 242 -0.36 -9.03 17.96
N LEU A 243 0.91 -9.00 17.59
CA LEU A 243 1.89 -10.03 17.87
C LEU A 243 2.84 -9.54 18.97
N CYS A 244 2.69 -10.08 20.18
CA CYS A 244 3.56 -9.76 21.30
C CYS A 244 4.96 -10.37 21.12
N TYR A 245 5.97 -9.77 21.76
CA TYR A 245 7.33 -10.32 21.78
C TYR A 245 7.44 -11.64 22.57
N ARG A 246 6.45 -11.95 23.42
CA ARG A 246 6.41 -13.12 24.30
C ARG A 246 5.61 -14.26 23.68
N THR A 247 6.34 -15.21 23.10
CA THR A 247 5.99 -16.63 23.11
C THR A 247 7.28 -17.35 23.46
N ASP A 248 7.53 -17.55 24.75
CA ASP A 248 8.19 -18.73 25.31
C ASP A 248 8.13 -18.70 26.84
N ALA A 249 8.02 -19.91 27.36
CA ALA A 249 7.56 -20.29 28.68
C ALA A 249 8.35 -19.72 29.86
N THR A 250 7.64 -19.53 30.97
CA THR A 250 8.18 -19.79 32.31
C THR A 250 8.80 -21.18 32.35
N VAL A 251 10.11 -21.27 32.16
CA VAL A 251 10.91 -22.32 32.78
C VAL A 251 11.50 -21.68 34.03
N SER A 252 10.75 -21.78 35.12
CA SER A 252 11.35 -21.80 36.45
C SER A 252 12.18 -23.08 36.56
N GLY A 253 13.45 -22.93 36.91
CA GLY A 253 14.36 -24.03 37.26
C GLY A 253 15.58 -23.45 38.00
N PRO A 254 16.13 -24.16 38.99
CA PRO A 254 16.16 -23.65 40.37
C PRO A 254 17.54 -23.17 40.84
N VAL A 255 17.48 -22.29 41.85
CA VAL A 255 18.53 -21.80 42.79
C VAL A 255 19.82 -21.27 42.17
#